data_AF-A0AAD6K7L7-F1
#
_entry.id   AF-A0AAD6K7L7-F1
#
_cell.length_a   1.000
_cell.length_b   1.000
_cell.length_c   1.000
_cell.angle_alpha   90.00
_cell.angle_beta   90.00
_cell.angle_gamma   90.00
#
_symmetry.space_group_name_H-M   'P 1'
#
loop_
_entity.id
_entity.type
_entity.pdbx_description
1 polymer ?
#
loop_
_entity_poly.entity_id
_entity_poly.type
_entity_poly.pdbx_seq_one_letter_code
_entity_poly.pdbx_strand_id
1 'polypeptide(L)'
;MEWERRKELIYKEMHHYNAGILCFQEVDRFDDLDDLLQKDGFRGAYKARTGEACDGCAVFWKDKLFTLLHEEHVEFQSFGLRNNVAQLCVFK
;
A
#
# COMPACT_ATOMS: atom_id res chain seq x y z
N MET A 1 -18.80 3.40 9.23
CA MET A 1 -19.08 3.03 7.82
C MET A 1 -18.57 1.61 7.62
N GLU A 2 -19.41 0.72 7.09
CA GLU A 2 -19.07 -0.68 6.79
C GLU A 2 -17.86 -0.76 5.84
N TRP A 3 -16.87 -1.59 6.19
CA TRP A 3 -15.63 -1.75 5.42
C TRP A 3 -15.89 -2.24 3.99
N GLU A 4 -16.79 -3.21 3.82
CA GLU A 4 -17.12 -3.77 2.49
C GLU A 4 -17.57 -2.69 1.51
N ARG A 5 -18.40 -1.75 1.96
CA ARG A 5 -18.82 -0.61 1.12
C ARG A 5 -17.65 0.31 0.77
N ARG A 6 -16.73 0.57 1.72
CA ARG A 6 -15.55 1.39 1.47
C ARG A 6 -14.61 0.71 0.48
N LYS A 7 -14.36 -0.59 0.64
CA LYS A 7 -13.54 -1.41 -0.24
C LYS A 7 -14.04 -1.37 -1.68
N GLU A 8 -15.34 -1.50 -1.91
CA GLU A 8 -15.93 -1.37 -3.25
C GLU A 8 -15.74 0.03 -3.86
N LEU A 9 -15.85 1.09 -3.05
CA LEU A 9 -15.66 2.46 -3.53
C LEU A 9 -14.19 2.73 -3.86
N ILE A 10 -13.27 2.28 -3.02
CA ILE A 10 -11.82 2.35 -3.25
C ILE A 10 -11.48 1.62 -4.56
N TYR A 11 -12.00 0.40 -4.75
CA TYR A 11 -11.79 -0.37 -5.98
C TYR A 11 -12.23 0.38 -7.23
N LYS A 12 -13.45 0.92 -7.22
CA LYS A 12 -14.00 1.69 -8.35
C LYS A 12 -13.14 2.90 -8.69
N GLU A 13 -12.71 3.63 -7.66
CA GLU A 13 -11.84 4.79 -7.81
C GLU A 13 -10.48 4.42 -8.42
N MET A 14 -9.86 3.34 -7.94
CA MET A 14 -8.59 2.85 -8.48
C MET A 14 -8.70 2.43 -9.95
N HIS A 15 -9.78 1.73 -10.31
CA HIS A 15 -10.04 1.34 -11.70
C HIS A 15 -10.27 2.55 -12.60
N HIS A 16 -10.83 3.64 -12.08
CA HIS A 16 -11.01 4.88 -12.86
C HIS A 16 -9.67 5.51 -13.26
N TYR A 17 -8.67 5.50 -12.35
CA TYR A 17 -7.35 6.06 -12.64
C TYR A 17 -6.52 5.24 -13.61
N ASN A 18 -6.74 3.92 -13.68
CA ASN A 18 -5.95 2.99 -14.50
C ASN A 18 -4.42 3.18 -14.32
N ALA A 19 -3.99 3.38 -13.08
CA ALA A 19 -2.59 3.66 -12.77
C ALA A 19 -1.72 2.38 -12.82
N GLY A 20 -0.45 2.54 -13.18
CA GLY A 20 0.54 1.45 -13.14
C GLY A 20 1.14 1.20 -11.75
N ILE A 21 1.18 2.24 -10.90
CA ILE A 21 1.66 2.21 -9.52
C ILE A 21 0.68 3.02 -8.66
N LEU A 22 0.33 2.51 -7.48
CA LEU A 22 -0.60 3.12 -6.53
C LEU A 22 0.03 3.14 -5.13
N CYS A 23 -0.05 4.28 -4.44
CA CYS A 23 0.50 4.45 -3.10
C CYS A 23 -0.59 4.87 -2.12
N PHE A 24 -0.81 4.07 -1.07
CA PHE A 24 -1.84 4.30 -0.06
C PHE A 24 -1.24 4.65 1.30
N GLN A 25 -1.98 5.44 2.07
CA GLN A 25 -1.75 5.73 3.48
C GLN A 25 -2.98 5.29 4.28
N GLU A 26 -2.83 5.17 5.61
CA GLU A 26 -3.89 4.72 6.52
C GLU A 26 -4.44 3.31 6.19
N VAL A 27 -3.55 2.41 5.73
CA VAL A 27 -3.92 1.04 5.36
C VAL A 27 -3.94 0.16 6.61
N ASP A 28 -5.13 -0.24 7.07
CA ASP A 28 -5.36 -1.12 8.24
C ASP A 28 -5.92 -2.51 7.87
N ARG A 29 -6.10 -2.76 6.57
CA ARG A 29 -6.67 -3.97 5.96
C ARG A 29 -5.94 -4.31 4.66
N PHE A 30 -4.62 -4.49 4.75
CA PHE A 30 -3.78 -4.74 3.57
C PHE A 30 -4.20 -5.99 2.80
N ASP A 31 -4.43 -7.11 3.49
CA ASP A 31 -4.77 -8.39 2.84
C ASP A 31 -6.03 -8.29 1.97
N ASP A 32 -7.06 -7.55 2.44
CA ASP A 32 -8.29 -7.32 1.67
C ASP A 32 -8.04 -6.49 0.40
N LEU A 33 -7.11 -5.54 0.45
CA LEU A 33 -6.71 -4.75 -0.72
C LEU A 33 -5.82 -5.57 -1.65
N ASP A 34 -4.88 -6.35 -1.14
CA ASP A 34 -3.99 -7.19 -1.94
C ASP A 34 -4.79 -8.25 -2.69
N ASP A 35 -5.68 -8.98 -2.02
CA ASP A 35 -6.57 -9.97 -2.64
C ASP A 35 -7.45 -9.37 -3.75
N LEU A 36 -7.90 -8.13 -3.55
CA LEU A 36 -8.71 -7.42 -4.51
C LEU A 36 -7.90 -7.01 -5.75
N LEU A 37 -6.69 -6.49 -5.55
CA LEU A 37 -5.87 -5.88 -6.61
C LEU A 37 -5.01 -6.89 -7.36
N GLN A 38 -4.68 -8.01 -6.74
CA GLN A 38 -4.05 -9.14 -7.42
C GLN A 38 -4.87 -9.63 -8.61
N LYS A 39 -6.21 -9.56 -8.54
CA LYS A 39 -7.12 -9.91 -9.64
C LYS A 39 -6.93 -9.03 -10.87
N ASP A 40 -6.48 -7.79 -10.66
CA ASP A 40 -6.15 -6.84 -11.73
C ASP A 40 -4.67 -6.92 -12.15
N GLY A 41 -3.90 -7.86 -11.61
CA GLY A 41 -2.48 -8.04 -11.92
C GLY A 41 -1.55 -7.07 -11.19
N PHE A 42 -1.99 -6.51 -10.05
CA PHE A 42 -1.09 -5.81 -9.15
C PHE A 42 -0.37 -6.79 -8.20
N ARG A 43 0.78 -6.35 -7.71
CA ARG A 43 1.44 -6.87 -6.50
C ARG A 43 1.55 -5.75 -5.49
N GLY A 44 1.43 -6.07 -4.21
CA GLY A 44 1.53 -5.11 -3.11
C GLY A 44 2.74 -5.34 -2.22
N ALA A 45 3.22 -4.26 -1.62
CA ALA A 45 4.12 -4.26 -0.48
C ALA A 45 3.56 -3.34 0.60
N TYR A 46 3.73 -3.71 1.87
CA TYR A 46 3.11 -3.03 3.01
C TYR A 46 4.10 -2.76 4.13
N LYS A 47 4.00 -1.57 4.73
CA LYS A 47 4.70 -1.22 5.96
C LYS A 47 3.72 -0.68 6.98
N ALA A 48 3.45 -1.49 8.01
CA ALA A 48 2.75 -1.05 9.21
C ALA A 48 3.56 0.00 9.97
N ARG A 49 2.85 0.94 10.62
CA ARG A 49 3.45 1.86 11.59
C ARG A 49 3.99 1.12 12.80
N THR A 50 4.93 1.76 13.49
CA THR A 50 5.39 1.26 14.79
C THR A 50 4.42 1.73 15.90
N GLY A 51 4.38 1.03 17.04
CA GLY A 51 3.52 1.40 18.17
C GLY A 51 2.09 0.84 18.11
N GLU A 52 1.13 1.54 18.70
CA GLU A 52 -0.25 1.03 18.93
C GLU A 52 -1.17 1.16 17.71
N ALA A 53 -0.81 2.00 16.73
CA ALA A 53 -1.62 2.20 15.54
C ALA A 53 -1.49 1.00 14.60
N CYS A 54 -2.61 0.43 14.17
CA CYS A 54 -2.64 -0.76 13.31
C CYS A 54 -2.58 -0.43 11.81
N ASP A 55 -2.47 0.85 11.44
CA ASP A 55 -2.43 1.31 10.07
C ASP A 55 -0.99 1.44 9.54
N GLY A 56 -0.86 1.59 8.23
CA GLY A 56 0.42 1.74 7.55
C GLY A 56 0.31 2.36 6.18
N CYS A 57 1.38 2.21 5.39
CA CYS A 57 1.37 2.56 3.98
C CYS A 57 1.61 1.33 3.11
N ALA A 58 1.06 1.36 1.89
CA ALA A 58 1.22 0.29 0.92
C ALA A 58 1.53 0.86 -0.46
N VAL A 59 2.40 0.17 -1.20
CA VAL A 59 2.67 0.44 -2.62
C VAL A 59 2.23 -0.77 -3.42
N PHE A 60 1.39 -0.54 -4.43
CA PHE A 60 0.97 -1.56 -5.40
C PHE A 60 1.49 -1.21 -6.79
N TRP A 61 1.92 -2.20 -7.57
CA TRP A 61 2.37 -2.01 -8.95
C TRP A 61 1.88 -3.13 -9.86
N LYS A 62 1.63 -2.81 -11.15
CA LYS A 62 1.31 -3.82 -12.17
C LYS A 62 2.54 -4.68 -12.46
N ASP A 63 2.49 -5.96 -12.11
CA ASP A 63 3.64 -6.89 -12.23
C ASP A 63 4.13 -7.07 -13.68
N LYS A 64 3.22 -6.92 -14.65
CA LYS A 64 3.56 -6.96 -16.09
C LYS A 64 4.27 -5.71 -16.60
N LEU A 65 4.20 -4.60 -15.87
CA LEU A 65 4.77 -3.31 -16.29
C LEU A 65 6.05 -2.97 -15.50
N PHE A 66 6.12 -3.39 -14.24
CA PHE A 66 7.21 -3.02 -13.34
C PHE A 66 7.74 -4.23 -12.60
N THR A 67 9.07 -4.32 -12.49
CA THR A 67 9.74 -5.25 -11.58
C THR A 67 10.30 -4.50 -10.39
N LEU A 68 9.91 -4.89 -9.17
CA LEU A 68 10.49 -4.35 -7.95
C LEU A 68 11.96 -4.78 -7.85
N LEU A 69 12.87 -3.80 -7.86
CA LEU A 69 14.31 -4.02 -7.72
C LEU A 69 14.78 -3.89 -6.28
N HIS A 70 14.19 -2.95 -5.54
CA HIS A 70 14.57 -2.67 -4.17
C HIS A 70 13.38 -2.12 -3.37
N GLU A 71 13.30 -2.53 -2.12
CA GLU A 71 12.34 -2.04 -1.15
C GLU A 71 13.08 -1.69 0.14
N GLU A 72 12.82 -0.49 0.65
CA GLU A 72 13.35 -0.01 1.92
C GLU A 72 12.21 0.59 2.75
N HIS A 73 12.34 0.47 4.07
CA HIS A 73 11.42 1.07 5.02
C HIS A 73 12.15 2.04 5.93
N VAL A 74 11.54 3.19 6.16
CA VAL A 74 12.02 4.19 7.12
C VAL A 74 11.10 4.18 8.31
N GLU A 75 11.61 3.79 9.47
CA GLU A 75 10.92 3.96 10.74
C GLU A 75 11.38 5.27 11.38
N PHE A 76 10.53 6.29 11.39
CA PHE A 76 10.92 7.61 11.88
C PHE A 76 11.26 7.61 13.37
N GLN A 77 10.76 6.63 14.12
CA GLN A 77 11.12 6.42 15.52
C GLN A 77 12.62 6.21 15.72
N SER A 78 13.32 5.57 14.77
CA SER A 78 14.78 5.40 14.85
C SER A 78 15.55 6.73 14.78
N PHE A 79 14.90 7.79 14.31
CA PHE A 79 15.42 9.16 14.27
C PHE A 79 14.89 10.02 15.45
N GLY A 80 14.28 9.41 16.46
CA GLY A 80 13.70 10.11 17.62
C GLY A 80 12.39 10.85 17.32
N LEU A 81 11.73 10.53 16.20
CA LEU A 81 10.44 11.11 15.81
C LEU A 81 9.26 10.22 16.20
N ARG A 82 8.04 10.65 15.85
CA ARG A 82 6.82 9.85 16.02
C ARG A 82 6.90 8.53 15.25
N ASN A 83 6.04 7.59 15.62
CA ASN A 83 5.95 6.24 15.04
C ASN A 83 5.35 6.18 13.62
N ASN A 84 5.61 7.21 12.81
CA ASN A 84 5.27 7.20 11.41
C ASN A 84 6.30 6.34 10.65
N VAL A 85 5.90 5.84 9.49
CA VAL A 85 6.76 5.05 8.62
C VAL A 85 6.69 5.58 7.19
N ALA A 86 7.72 5.31 6.41
CA ALA A 86 7.72 5.50 4.97
C ALA A 86 8.25 4.25 4.27
N GLN A 87 7.87 4.10 3.00
CA GLN A 87 8.29 3.01 2.14
C GLN A 87 8.91 3.60 0.87
N LEU A 88 10.06 3.07 0.47
CA LEU A 88 10.74 3.42 -0.77
C LEU A 88 10.81 2.17 -1.64
N CYS A 89 10.21 2.24 -2.83
CA CYS A 89 10.27 1.18 -3.82
C CYS A 89 10.98 1.68 -5.09
N VAL A 90 11.94 0.91 -5.58
CA VAL A 90 12.64 1.16 -6.84
C VAL A 90 12.17 0.13 -7.87
N PHE A 91 11.70 0.60 -9.02
CA PHE A 91 11.17 -0.24 -10.09
C PHE A 91 12.04 -0.18 -11.35
N LYS A 92 12.07 -1.28 -12.10
CA LYS A 92 12.53 -1.37 -13.49
C LYS A 92 11.36 -1.52 -14.43
#